data_AF-U7GDJ4-F1
#
_entry.id   AF-U7GDJ4-F1
#
_cell.length_a   1.000
_cell.length_b   1.000
_cell.length_c   1.000
_cell.angle_alpha   90.00
_cell.angle_beta   90.00
_cell.angle_gamma   90.00
#
_symmetry.space_group_name_H-M   'P 1'
#
loop_
_entity.id
_entity.type
_entity.pdbx_description
1 polymer ?
#
loop_
_entity_poly.entity_id
_entity_poly.type
_entity_poly.pdbx_seq_one_letter_code
_entity_poly.pdbx_strand_id
1 'polypeptide(L)'
;MVSRLLAIATPGETVNTFPPERKNKRIKYRRLMLNRSASAKASRGFCDLCVQLARSEELIGNNDRWKLFEDSIQFFSNVRNVVIPLRKDISVAADHVLRVNGKLYVPLLKLNRGGEQAKLEVQGAVVSNANPSIYIEGDIFPLSSGQLSFIQFVVQACLFVENGTLVLLDEPETHLHPNFISEFVRILDRLLKSTGSVAVIATHSAYFVREVPRTQVLVFKGDGDGRVSIQNPRLKTFGADVGTISYFVFEDEITNGLVEDILDRFPQNPEARNSLLRELESELSADVLMYLRRKLNVEEDNEEN
;
A
#
# COMPACT_ATOMS: atom_id res chain seq x y z
N MET A 1 6.35 -31.44 2.09
CA MET A 1 6.51 -29.99 1.79
C MET A 1 5.44 -29.26 2.60
N VAL A 2 5.80 -28.25 3.39
CA VAL A 2 4.82 -27.45 4.15
C VAL A 2 4.44 -26.26 3.26
N SER A 3 3.16 -26.13 2.91
CA SER A 3 2.67 -24.95 2.19
C SER A 3 2.70 -23.76 3.15
N ARG A 4 3.23 -22.62 2.71
CA ARG A 4 3.36 -21.41 3.53
C ARG A 4 2.49 -20.33 2.93
N LEU A 5 1.58 -19.80 3.75
CA LEU A 5 0.64 -18.77 3.33
C LEU A 5 0.71 -17.59 4.28
N LEU A 6 0.93 -16.41 3.71
CA LEU A 6 0.99 -15.15 4.43
C LEU A 6 -0.15 -14.27 3.92
N ALA A 7 -1.19 -14.10 4.73
CA ALA A 7 -2.27 -13.18 4.42
C ALA A 7 -2.02 -11.84 5.11
N ILE A 8 -2.09 -10.75 4.37
CA ILE A 8 -1.82 -9.41 4.87
C ILE A 8 -3.11 -8.61 4.71
N ALA A 9 -3.71 -8.23 5.84
CA ALA A 9 -4.91 -7.41 5.89
C ALA A 9 -4.55 -5.98 6.32
N THR A 10 -5.16 -5.03 5.62
CA THR A 10 -5.21 -3.64 6.07
C THR A 10 -6.21 -3.52 7.25
N PRO A 11 -6.06 -2.52 8.13
CA PRO A 11 -7.02 -2.27 9.20
C PRO A 11 -8.32 -1.70 8.62
N GLY A 12 -9.45 -1.96 9.30
CA GLY A 12 -10.76 -1.49 8.88
C GLY A 12 -11.58 -2.59 8.22
N GLU A 13 -12.03 -2.35 6.99
CA GLU A 13 -13.01 -3.19 6.29
C GLU A 13 -12.47 -4.59 5.93
N THR A 14 -11.15 -4.71 5.69
CA THR A 14 -10.51 -5.96 5.25
C THR A 14 -10.01 -6.85 6.41
N VAL A 15 -10.25 -6.46 7.67
CA VAL A 15 -9.78 -7.20 8.86
C VAL A 15 -10.31 -8.64 8.92
N ASN A 16 -11.49 -8.86 8.32
CA ASN A 16 -12.17 -10.15 8.27
C ASN A 16 -12.09 -10.84 6.90
N THR A 17 -11.38 -10.26 5.91
CA THR A 17 -11.18 -10.90 4.60
C THR A 17 -10.54 -12.27 4.75
N PHE A 18 -9.53 -12.37 5.61
CA PHE A 18 -8.80 -13.62 5.79
C PHE A 18 -9.17 -14.31 7.12
N PRO A 19 -9.30 -15.65 7.11
CA PRO A 19 -9.68 -16.42 8.30
C PRO A 19 -8.65 -16.26 9.43
N PRO A 20 -9.01 -16.50 10.70
CA PRO A 20 -8.04 -16.45 11.80
C PRO A 20 -6.99 -17.55 11.66
N GLU A 21 -5.79 -17.32 12.23
CA GLU A 21 -4.71 -18.31 12.22
C GLU A 21 -5.13 -19.62 12.88
N ARG A 22 -4.93 -20.75 12.19
CA ARG A 22 -5.20 -22.09 12.71
C ARG A 22 -3.93 -22.93 12.63
N LYS A 23 -3.63 -23.67 13.70
CA LYS A 23 -2.51 -24.60 13.72
C LYS A 23 -2.83 -25.79 12.79
N ASN A 24 -2.18 -25.85 11.64
CA ASN A 24 -2.26 -26.97 10.71
C ASN A 24 -0.85 -27.49 10.40
N LYS A 25 -0.63 -28.81 10.49
CA LYS A 25 0.69 -29.42 10.24
C LYS A 25 1.11 -29.34 8.77
N ARG A 26 0.16 -29.18 7.83
CA ARG A 26 0.42 -29.14 6.38
C ARG A 26 0.57 -27.73 5.82
N ILE A 27 -0.11 -26.75 6.44
CA ILE A 27 -0.14 -25.35 5.99
C ILE A 27 0.30 -24.45 7.14
N LYS A 28 1.45 -23.80 7.00
CA LYS A 28 1.90 -22.72 7.89
C LYS A 28 1.21 -21.44 7.42
N TYR A 29 0.04 -21.17 8.00
CA TYR A 29 -0.75 -19.98 7.73
C TYR A 29 -0.49 -18.90 8.78
N ARG A 30 -0.24 -17.67 8.33
CA ARG A 30 -0.07 -16.48 9.19
C ARG A 30 -0.90 -15.33 8.64
N ARG A 31 -1.60 -14.62 9.52
CA ARG A 31 -2.40 -13.43 9.20
C ARG A 31 -1.74 -12.20 9.83
N LEU A 32 -1.27 -11.30 8.99
CA LEU A 32 -0.63 -10.04 9.36
C LEU A 32 -1.64 -8.90 9.33
N MET A 33 -1.57 -8.04 10.34
CA MET A 33 -2.38 -6.83 10.46
C MET A 33 -1.46 -5.60 10.41
N LEU A 34 -1.70 -4.70 9.46
CA LEU A 34 -0.79 -3.59 9.17
C LEU A 34 -0.89 -2.40 10.14
N ASN A 35 -2.01 -2.19 10.85
CA ASN A 35 -2.08 -1.29 12.01
C ASN A 35 -2.84 -1.92 13.18
N ARG A 36 -2.49 -1.46 14.38
CA ARG A 36 -3.24 -1.73 15.60
C ARG A 36 -4.57 -0.95 15.58
N SER A 37 -5.68 -1.61 15.91
CA SER A 37 -6.66 -0.99 16.78
C SER A 37 -6.23 -1.24 18.23
N ALA A 38 -6.45 -0.28 19.12
CA ALA A 38 -6.00 -0.32 20.53
C ALA A 38 -6.51 -1.52 21.36
N SER A 39 -7.37 -2.37 20.79
CA SER A 39 -8.05 -3.48 21.47
C SER A 39 -7.30 -4.82 21.45
N ALA A 40 -6.38 -5.05 20.51
CA ALA A 40 -5.75 -6.36 20.34
C ALA A 40 -4.51 -6.57 21.24
N LYS A 41 -4.75 -6.94 22.52
CA LYS A 41 -3.73 -7.32 23.53
C LYS A 41 -2.72 -8.40 23.09
N ALA A 42 -2.95 -9.10 21.98
CA ALA A 42 -2.13 -10.22 21.51
C ALA A 42 -1.08 -9.86 20.42
N SER A 43 -1.13 -8.66 19.83
CA SER A 43 -0.21 -8.28 18.74
C SER A 43 1.02 -7.50 19.26
N ARG A 44 2.23 -7.99 18.93
CA ARG A 44 3.51 -7.34 19.28
C ARG A 44 3.59 -5.93 18.68
N GLY A 45 4.28 -5.01 19.35
CA GLY A 45 4.40 -3.63 18.89
C GLY A 45 5.34 -3.50 17.69
N PHE A 46 5.23 -2.40 16.94
CA PHE A 46 6.14 -2.10 15.83
C PHE A 46 7.61 -2.25 16.27
N CYS A 47 7.96 -1.64 17.40
CA CYS A 47 9.31 -1.67 17.93
C CYS A 47 9.77 -3.09 18.30
N ASP A 48 8.88 -3.93 18.85
CA ASP A 48 9.19 -5.34 19.13
C ASP A 48 9.45 -6.14 17.84
N LEU A 49 8.67 -5.87 16.78
CA LEU A 49 8.85 -6.52 15.49
C LEU A 49 10.21 -6.13 14.86
N CYS A 50 10.61 -4.86 14.96
CA CYS A 50 11.92 -4.40 14.51
C CYS A 50 13.06 -5.09 15.27
N VAL A 51 12.95 -5.21 16.60
CA VAL A 51 13.96 -5.92 17.42
C VAL A 51 14.01 -7.41 17.06
N GLN A 52 12.86 -8.04 16.85
CA GLN A 52 12.80 -9.44 16.42
C GLN A 52 13.46 -9.66 15.06
N LEU A 53 13.24 -8.74 14.12
CA LEU A 53 13.86 -8.77 12.80
C LEU A 53 15.37 -8.55 12.88
N ALA A 54 15.82 -7.60 13.70
CA ALA A 54 17.24 -7.31 13.92
C ALA A 54 18.00 -8.47 14.58
N ARG A 55 17.32 -9.26 15.42
CA ARG A 55 17.88 -10.44 16.10
C ARG A 55 17.75 -11.73 15.32
N SER A 56 17.12 -11.71 14.15
CA SER A 56 16.93 -12.93 13.37
C SER A 56 18.26 -13.33 12.72
N GLU A 57 18.72 -14.53 13.06
CA GLU A 57 19.86 -15.21 12.44
C GLU A 57 19.42 -16.16 11.30
N GLU A 58 18.12 -16.14 10.95
CA GLU A 58 17.59 -16.98 9.88
C GLU A 58 17.95 -16.40 8.50
N LEU A 59 18.24 -17.30 7.57
CA LEU A 59 18.44 -16.97 6.16
C LEU A 59 17.16 -17.18 5.35
N ILE A 60 16.91 -16.26 4.42
CA ILE A 60 15.87 -16.37 3.40
C ILE A 60 16.55 -16.31 2.03
N GLY A 61 16.36 -17.33 1.21
CA GLY A 61 17.25 -17.61 0.09
C GLY A 61 18.71 -17.71 0.59
N ASN A 62 19.54 -16.75 0.16
CA ASN A 62 20.94 -16.62 0.56
C ASN A 62 21.21 -15.36 1.40
N ASN A 63 20.18 -14.66 1.88
CA ASN A 63 20.32 -13.37 2.56
C ASN A 63 19.83 -13.45 4.01
N ASP A 64 20.51 -12.73 4.91
CA ASP A 64 20.00 -12.47 6.25
C ASP A 64 18.68 -11.68 6.19
N ARG A 65 17.74 -11.97 7.10
CA ARG A 65 16.47 -11.22 7.17
C ARG A 65 16.68 -9.72 7.34
N TRP A 66 17.65 -9.33 8.17
CA TRP A 66 17.99 -7.92 8.37
C TRP A 66 18.52 -7.27 7.09
N LYS A 67 19.36 -7.99 6.34
CA LYS A 67 19.88 -7.50 5.06
C LYS A 67 18.75 -7.36 4.02
N LEU A 68 17.84 -8.33 3.94
CA LEU A 68 16.65 -8.26 3.10
C LEU A 68 15.77 -7.05 3.45
N PHE A 69 15.63 -6.75 4.74
CA PHE A 69 14.92 -5.58 5.22
C PHE A 69 15.59 -4.27 4.81
N GLU A 70 16.88 -4.09 5.09
CA GLU A 70 17.64 -2.91 4.68
C GLU A 70 17.55 -2.66 3.18
N ASP A 71 17.68 -3.74 2.40
CA ASP A 71 17.60 -3.73 0.96
C ASP A 71 16.21 -3.38 0.42
N SER A 72 15.15 -3.75 1.15
CA SER A 72 13.77 -3.43 0.80
C SER A 72 13.40 -2.01 1.19
N ILE A 73 13.64 -1.63 2.45
CA ILE A 73 13.18 -0.36 3.02
C ILE A 73 13.96 0.85 2.50
N GLN A 74 15.13 0.68 1.86
CA GLN A 74 15.88 1.79 1.26
C GLN A 74 15.09 2.56 0.18
N PHE A 75 14.03 1.96 -0.37
CA PHE A 75 13.15 2.61 -1.34
C PHE A 75 12.09 3.49 -0.70
N PHE A 76 11.90 3.40 0.62
CA PHE A 76 10.99 4.26 1.35
C PHE A 76 11.60 5.65 1.51
N SER A 77 10.91 6.64 0.96
CA SER A 77 11.29 8.05 1.12
C SER A 77 11.38 8.42 2.61
N ASN A 78 12.49 9.05 3.00
CA ASN A 78 12.80 9.43 4.40
C ASN A 78 13.13 8.29 5.38
N VAL A 79 13.34 7.04 4.92
CA VAL A 79 13.71 5.93 5.83
C VAL A 79 14.90 6.23 6.74
N ARG A 80 15.88 7.00 6.25
CA ARG A 80 17.08 7.39 6.99
C ARG A 80 16.78 8.25 8.22
N ASN A 81 15.64 8.92 8.20
CA ASN A 81 15.17 9.81 9.27
C ASN A 81 14.23 9.06 10.24
N VAL A 82 13.85 7.82 9.95
CA VAL A 82 13.00 7.03 10.84
C VAL A 82 13.80 6.60 12.06
N VAL A 83 13.30 6.94 13.23
CA VAL A 83 13.92 6.66 14.53
C VAL A 83 12.97 5.91 15.46
N ILE A 84 13.53 5.09 16.34
CA ILE A 84 12.84 4.30 17.36
C ILE A 84 13.19 4.85 18.75
N PRO A 85 12.22 5.07 19.64
CA PRO A 85 12.47 5.55 20.99
C PRO A 85 13.06 4.47 21.92
N LEU A 86 13.89 4.91 22.87
CA LEU A 86 14.59 4.07 23.85
C LEU A 86 14.16 4.46 25.29
N ARG A 87 14.10 3.49 26.21
CA ARG A 87 13.55 3.64 27.58
C ARG A 87 14.50 4.34 28.57
N LYS A 88 15.81 4.16 28.46
CA LYS A 88 16.82 4.65 29.43
C LYS A 88 18.15 4.95 28.76
N ASP A 89 19.00 5.67 29.49
CA ASP A 89 20.40 5.91 29.13
C ASP A 89 21.14 4.59 28.85
N ILE A 90 21.84 4.59 27.73
CA ILE A 90 22.65 3.47 27.22
C ILE A 90 24.06 3.71 27.74
N SER A 91 24.63 2.69 28.38
CA SER A 91 25.93 2.77 29.04
C SER A 91 27.10 2.55 28.08
N VAL A 92 26.89 1.80 27.00
CA VAL A 92 27.91 1.60 25.96
C VAL A 92 27.88 2.77 24.98
N ALA A 93 29.06 3.16 24.49
CA ALA A 93 29.27 4.15 23.43
C ALA A 93 28.61 3.70 22.12
N ALA A 94 27.29 3.79 22.06
CA ALA A 94 26.51 3.62 20.86
C ALA A 94 26.48 4.98 20.16
N ASP A 95 27.54 5.29 19.40
CA ASP A 95 27.72 6.56 18.66
C ASP A 95 26.58 6.88 17.65
N HIS A 96 25.64 5.95 17.50
CA HIS A 96 24.49 6.05 16.62
C HIS A 96 23.18 6.38 17.34
N VAL A 97 23.19 6.52 18.67
CA VAL A 97 22.03 6.95 19.46
C VAL A 97 21.92 8.46 19.42
N LEU A 98 20.71 8.95 19.17
CA LEU A 98 20.37 10.37 19.11
C LEU A 98 19.72 10.79 20.43
N ARG A 99 20.09 11.97 20.93
CA ARG A 99 19.45 12.61 22.08
C ARG A 99 18.71 13.86 21.60
N VAL A 100 17.40 13.87 21.76
CA VAL A 100 16.52 14.98 21.36
C VAL A 100 15.58 15.30 22.51
N ASN A 101 15.60 16.56 22.99
CA ASN A 101 14.75 17.04 24.09
C ASN A 101 14.77 16.12 25.33
N GLY A 102 15.96 15.63 25.71
CA GLY A 102 16.15 14.72 26.86
C GLY A 102 15.68 13.28 26.65
N LYS A 103 15.15 12.93 25.47
CA LYS A 103 14.75 11.57 25.09
C LYS A 103 15.77 10.95 24.15
N LEU A 104 15.89 9.63 24.19
CA LEU A 104 16.83 8.86 23.39
C LEU A 104 16.12 8.12 22.26
N TYR A 105 16.77 8.12 21.10
CA TYR A 105 16.28 7.48 19.90
C TYR A 105 17.42 6.76 19.17
N VAL A 106 17.10 5.71 18.43
CA VAL A 106 18.03 5.05 17.51
C VAL A 106 17.48 5.10 16.10
N PRO A 107 18.25 5.49 15.08
CA PRO A 107 17.82 5.35 13.69
C PRO A 107 17.49 3.89 13.37
N LEU A 108 16.35 3.64 12.72
CA LEU A 108 15.83 2.30 12.43
C LEU A 108 16.87 1.41 11.73
N LEU A 109 17.55 1.95 10.72
CA LEU A 109 18.59 1.26 9.96
C LEU A 109 19.87 0.97 10.76
N LYS A 110 20.05 1.61 11.92
CA LYS A 110 21.22 1.41 12.79
C LYS A 110 20.91 0.47 13.97
N LEU A 111 19.72 -0.11 14.04
CA LEU A 111 19.30 -1.00 15.14
C LEU A 111 20.16 -2.28 15.28
N ASN A 112 20.74 -2.76 14.17
CA ASN A 112 21.64 -3.92 14.15
C ASN A 112 23.12 -3.53 13.96
N ARG A 113 23.49 -2.27 14.24
CA ARG A 113 24.86 -1.76 14.08
C ARG A 113 25.66 -1.89 15.37
N GLY A 114 26.98 -2.09 15.25
CA GLY A 114 27.92 -2.13 16.38
C GLY A 114 28.39 -3.54 16.72
N GLY A 115 29.24 -3.66 17.73
CA GLY A 115 29.64 -4.96 18.30
C GLY A 115 28.48 -5.64 19.03
N GLU A 116 28.61 -6.92 19.33
CA GLU A 116 27.54 -7.75 19.92
C GLU A 116 26.93 -7.13 21.20
N GLN A 117 27.78 -6.68 22.13
CA GLN A 117 27.33 -6.06 23.38
C GLN A 117 26.54 -4.76 23.14
N ALA A 118 27.00 -3.91 22.22
CA ALA A 118 26.31 -2.66 21.87
C ALA A 118 24.95 -2.94 21.22
N LYS A 119 24.87 -3.92 20.32
CA LYS A 119 23.60 -4.34 19.69
C LYS A 119 22.59 -4.80 20.73
N LEU A 120 23.01 -5.69 21.63
CA LEU A 120 22.13 -6.25 22.66
C LEU A 120 21.61 -5.17 23.62
N GLU A 121 22.46 -4.21 24.01
CA GLU A 121 22.05 -3.11 24.87
C GLU A 121 21.05 -2.18 24.17
N VAL A 122 21.36 -1.71 22.95
CA VAL A 122 20.46 -0.84 22.17
C VAL A 122 19.11 -1.51 21.93
N GLN A 123 19.11 -2.77 21.47
CA GLN A 123 17.90 -3.54 21.22
C GLN A 123 17.11 -3.81 22.51
N GLY A 124 17.80 -4.02 23.65
CA GLY A 124 17.18 -4.18 24.96
C GLY A 124 16.57 -2.90 25.51
N ALA A 125 17.08 -1.74 25.10
CA ALA A 125 16.59 -0.42 25.51
C ALA A 125 15.34 0.04 24.74
N VAL A 126 14.95 -0.64 23.65
CA VAL A 126 13.82 -0.25 22.80
C VAL A 126 12.47 -0.22 23.56
N VAL A 127 11.67 0.81 23.32
CA VAL A 127 10.32 0.92 23.88
C VAL A 127 9.33 0.06 23.08
N SER A 128 9.09 -1.17 23.54
CA SER A 128 8.23 -2.19 22.91
C SER A 128 6.90 -1.70 22.31
N ASN A 129 6.13 -0.89 23.04
CA ASN A 129 4.79 -0.45 22.64
C ASN A 129 4.75 0.94 22.00
N ALA A 130 5.89 1.54 21.70
CA ALA A 130 5.93 2.83 21.03
C ALA A 130 5.82 2.68 19.51
N ASN A 131 5.36 3.75 18.87
CA ASN A 131 5.46 3.92 17.44
C ASN A 131 6.80 4.57 17.07
N PRO A 132 7.31 4.32 15.85
CA PRO A 132 8.45 5.04 15.31
C PRO A 132 8.12 6.52 15.09
N SER A 133 9.14 7.33 14.87
CA SER A 133 9.01 8.76 14.59
C SER A 133 10.01 9.19 13.51
N ILE A 134 9.83 10.37 12.94
CA ILE A 134 10.78 10.97 11.99
C ILE A 134 11.62 12.02 12.72
N TYR A 135 12.93 11.96 12.55
CA TYR A 135 13.88 12.98 12.98
C TYR A 135 14.15 13.97 11.84
N ILE A 136 13.86 15.26 12.06
CA ILE A 136 14.09 16.33 11.09
C ILE A 136 14.71 17.51 11.83
N GLU A 137 15.90 17.94 11.40
CA GLU A 137 16.55 19.18 11.85
C GLU A 137 16.63 19.39 13.37
N GLY A 138 16.76 18.31 14.15
CA GLY A 138 16.87 18.38 15.61
C GLY A 138 15.57 18.06 16.35
N ASP A 139 14.44 17.91 15.66
CA ASP A 139 13.13 17.64 16.23
C ASP A 139 12.56 16.27 15.82
N ILE A 140 11.52 15.84 16.55
CA ILE A 140 10.86 14.54 16.39
C ILE A 140 9.39 14.75 16.00
N PHE A 141 8.99 14.15 14.88
CA PHE A 141 7.64 14.23 14.34
C PHE A 141 6.99 12.84 14.27
N PRO A 142 5.68 12.71 14.51
CA PRO A 142 4.98 11.46 14.29
C PRO A 142 4.94 11.11 12.79
N LEU A 143 4.99 9.82 12.47
CA LEU A 143 4.72 9.33 11.11
C LEU A 143 3.22 9.48 10.79
N SER A 144 2.90 9.75 9.52
CA SER A 144 1.51 9.64 9.07
C SER A 144 1.02 8.19 9.17
N SER A 145 -0.30 7.99 9.19
CA SER A 145 -0.89 6.64 9.23
C SER A 145 -0.43 5.78 8.06
N GLY A 146 -0.38 6.35 6.84
CA GLY A 146 0.11 5.66 5.65
C GLY A 146 1.59 5.28 5.75
N GLN A 147 2.45 6.19 6.24
CA GLN A 147 3.87 5.90 6.45
C GLN A 147 4.08 4.80 7.49
N LEU A 148 3.35 4.85 8.62
CA LEU A 148 3.42 3.82 9.66
C LEU A 148 2.99 2.46 9.11
N SER A 149 1.85 2.41 8.41
CA SER A 149 1.32 1.19 7.79
C SER A 149 2.33 0.58 6.82
N PHE A 150 2.98 1.42 6.02
CA PHE A 150 3.96 1.02 5.04
C PHE A 150 5.21 0.40 5.70
N ILE A 151 5.83 1.10 6.65
CA ILE A 151 7.04 0.56 7.32
C ILE A 151 6.68 -0.71 8.10
N GLN A 152 5.50 -0.75 8.72
CA GLN A 152 5.01 -1.93 9.43
C GLN A 152 4.80 -3.12 8.47
N PHE A 153 4.26 -2.89 7.26
CA PHE A 153 4.20 -3.90 6.21
C PHE A 153 5.59 -4.46 5.89
N VAL A 154 6.57 -3.59 5.60
CA VAL A 154 7.91 -4.04 5.21
C VAL A 154 8.58 -4.85 6.32
N VAL A 155 8.50 -4.38 7.57
CA VAL A 155 9.05 -5.10 8.74
C VAL A 155 8.41 -6.47 8.89
N GLN A 156 7.08 -6.55 8.86
CA GLN A 156 6.36 -7.82 9.02
C GLN A 156 6.59 -8.76 7.84
N ALA A 157 6.58 -8.25 6.61
CA ALA A 157 6.84 -9.04 5.41
C ALA A 157 8.24 -9.66 5.48
N CYS A 158 9.28 -8.88 5.76
CA CYS A 158 10.65 -9.41 5.90
C CYS A 158 10.79 -10.41 7.07
N LEU A 159 10.07 -10.15 8.17
CA LEU A 159 10.14 -10.99 9.37
C LEU A 159 9.41 -12.33 9.22
N PHE A 160 8.38 -12.42 8.38
CA PHE A 160 7.51 -13.59 8.32
C PHE A 160 7.46 -14.28 6.97
N VAL A 161 7.96 -13.65 5.90
CA VAL A 161 8.12 -14.32 4.61
C VAL A 161 9.13 -15.45 4.75
N GLU A 162 8.91 -16.50 3.98
CA GLU A 162 9.75 -17.71 3.92
C GLU A 162 9.93 -18.08 2.45
N ASN A 163 10.88 -18.95 2.14
CA ASN A 163 11.07 -19.40 0.76
C ASN A 163 9.80 -20.10 0.23
N GLY A 164 9.36 -19.74 -0.98
CA GLY A 164 8.18 -20.31 -1.62
C GLY A 164 6.87 -20.01 -0.90
N THR A 165 6.71 -18.80 -0.37
CA THR A 165 5.47 -18.38 0.30
C THR A 165 4.43 -17.91 -0.72
N LEU A 166 3.17 -18.24 -0.50
CA LEU A 166 2.05 -17.57 -1.16
C LEU A 166 1.61 -16.39 -0.30
N VAL A 167 1.78 -15.17 -0.81
CA VAL A 167 1.36 -13.93 -0.15
C VAL A 167 -0.01 -13.53 -0.69
N LEU A 168 -0.99 -13.31 0.19
CA LEU A 168 -2.31 -12.81 -0.16
C LEU A 168 -2.48 -11.39 0.38
N LEU A 169 -2.91 -10.47 -0.47
CA LEU A 169 -3.13 -9.07 -0.15
C LEU A 169 -4.52 -8.69 -0.63
N ASP A 170 -5.27 -8.01 0.22
CA ASP A 170 -6.59 -7.47 -0.10
C ASP A 170 -6.58 -5.98 0.18
N GLU A 171 -6.79 -5.19 -0.89
CA GLU A 171 -6.70 -3.72 -0.89
C GLU A 171 -5.47 -3.19 -0.13
N PRO A 172 -4.24 -3.62 -0.48
CA PRO A 172 -3.03 -3.21 0.24
C PRO A 172 -2.78 -1.69 0.18
N GLU A 173 -3.37 -1.00 -0.78
CA GLU A 173 -3.36 0.45 -0.94
C GLU A 173 -4.29 1.19 0.02
N THR A 174 -5.19 0.52 0.73
CA THR A 174 -6.11 1.20 1.64
C THR A 174 -5.29 1.95 2.71
N HIS A 175 -5.48 3.27 2.78
CA HIS A 175 -4.74 4.22 3.62
C HIS A 175 -3.28 4.51 3.21
N LEU A 176 -2.80 3.99 2.07
CA LEU A 176 -1.53 4.41 1.49
C LEU A 176 -1.73 5.65 0.60
N HIS A 177 -0.84 6.62 0.74
CA HIS A 177 -0.76 7.71 -0.21
C HIS A 177 -0.35 7.16 -1.59
N PRO A 178 -0.90 7.65 -2.72
CA PRO A 178 -0.60 7.11 -4.06
C PRO A 178 0.91 6.98 -4.35
N ASN A 179 1.72 7.96 -3.94
CA ASN A 179 3.18 7.91 -4.06
C ASN A 179 3.85 6.67 -3.40
N PHE A 180 3.23 6.06 -2.39
CA PHE A 180 3.74 4.86 -1.74
C PHE A 180 3.35 3.57 -2.45
N ILE A 181 2.41 3.59 -3.40
CA ILE A 181 1.99 2.40 -4.15
C ILE A 181 3.15 1.90 -5.02
N SER A 182 3.83 2.77 -5.76
CA SER A 182 4.98 2.38 -6.56
C SER A 182 6.14 1.88 -5.69
N GLU A 183 6.40 2.51 -4.53
CA GLU A 183 7.38 2.02 -3.55
C GLU A 183 6.97 0.64 -3.00
N PHE A 184 5.68 0.43 -2.73
CA PHE A 184 5.12 -0.83 -2.22
C PHE A 184 5.33 -1.96 -3.22
N VAL A 185 4.91 -1.77 -4.48
CA VAL A 185 5.04 -2.78 -5.54
C VAL A 185 6.49 -3.13 -5.77
N ARG A 186 7.40 -2.14 -5.76
CA ARG A 186 8.84 -2.37 -5.89
C ARG A 186 9.42 -3.21 -4.74
N ILE A 187 9.02 -2.92 -3.50
CA ILE A 187 9.45 -3.71 -2.34
C ILE A 187 8.90 -5.13 -2.42
N LEU A 188 7.61 -5.28 -2.74
CA LEU A 188 6.97 -6.57 -2.88
C LEU A 188 7.64 -7.41 -3.98
N ASP A 189 7.86 -6.86 -5.18
CA ASP A 189 8.56 -7.53 -6.28
C ASP A 189 9.95 -8.04 -5.85
N ARG A 190 10.73 -7.21 -5.14
CA ARG A 190 12.05 -7.61 -4.62
C ARG A 190 11.94 -8.75 -3.60
N LEU A 191 10.99 -8.67 -2.67
CA LEU A 191 10.76 -9.71 -1.67
C LEU A 191 10.35 -11.03 -2.32
N LEU A 192 9.43 -10.99 -3.28
CA LEU A 192 8.96 -12.17 -4.00
C LEU A 192 10.10 -12.82 -4.79
N LYS A 193 10.88 -12.04 -5.53
CA LYS A 193 12.07 -12.53 -6.26
C LYS A 193 13.11 -13.15 -5.34
N SER A 194 13.43 -12.50 -4.22
CA SER A 194 14.46 -12.96 -3.28
C SER A 194 14.08 -14.25 -2.54
N THR A 195 12.78 -14.51 -2.39
CA THR A 195 12.24 -15.65 -1.65
C THR A 195 11.69 -16.77 -2.56
N GLY A 196 11.61 -16.54 -3.87
CA GLY A 196 10.87 -17.43 -4.79
C GLY A 196 9.38 -17.54 -4.43
N SER A 197 8.81 -16.47 -3.87
CA SER A 197 7.41 -16.41 -3.44
C SER A 197 6.52 -15.83 -4.55
N VAL A 198 5.21 -16.00 -4.39
CA VAL A 198 4.20 -15.43 -5.29
C VAL A 198 3.21 -14.63 -4.48
N ALA A 199 2.77 -13.47 -5.00
CA ALA A 199 1.67 -12.70 -4.42
C ALA A 199 0.41 -12.79 -5.28
N VAL A 200 -0.75 -12.84 -4.61
CA VAL A 200 -2.07 -12.63 -5.21
C VAL A 200 -2.68 -11.43 -4.51
N ILE A 201 -3.13 -10.47 -5.31
CA ILE A 201 -3.57 -9.16 -4.82
C ILE A 201 -4.95 -8.87 -5.40
N ALA A 202 -5.91 -8.59 -4.52
CA ALA A 202 -7.18 -7.97 -4.88
C ALA A 202 -7.06 -6.46 -4.65
N THR A 203 -7.50 -5.67 -5.63
CA THR A 203 -7.32 -4.22 -5.65
C THR A 203 -8.35 -3.57 -6.57
N HIS A 204 -8.90 -2.44 -6.13
CA HIS A 204 -9.67 -1.52 -6.97
C HIS A 204 -8.83 -0.32 -7.46
N SER A 205 -7.53 -0.28 -7.15
CA SER A 205 -6.66 0.84 -7.48
C SER A 205 -6.04 0.75 -8.87
N ALA A 206 -6.44 1.69 -9.73
CA ALA A 206 -5.77 1.93 -11.00
C ALA A 206 -4.27 2.25 -10.85
N TYR A 207 -3.86 2.87 -9.73
CA TYR A 207 -2.45 3.10 -9.43
C TYR A 207 -1.69 1.79 -9.22
N PHE A 208 -2.30 0.77 -8.63
CA PHE A 208 -1.65 -0.54 -8.46
C PHE A 208 -1.56 -1.29 -9.79
N VAL A 209 -2.65 -1.31 -10.56
CA VAL A 209 -2.71 -1.94 -11.89
C VAL A 209 -1.67 -1.34 -12.86
N ARG A 210 -1.38 -0.05 -12.73
CA ARG A 210 -0.35 0.66 -13.50
C ARG A 210 1.06 0.09 -13.28
N GLU A 211 1.34 -0.49 -12.12
CA GLU A 211 2.69 -0.96 -11.75
C GLU A 211 2.99 -2.38 -12.25
N VAL A 212 2.03 -3.06 -12.89
CA VAL A 212 2.19 -4.45 -13.36
C VAL A 212 1.83 -4.61 -14.85
N PRO A 213 2.47 -5.55 -15.56
CA PRO A 213 2.10 -5.87 -16.94
C PRO A 213 0.70 -6.51 -17.02
N ARG A 214 0.00 -6.24 -18.13
CA ARG A 214 -1.39 -6.72 -18.34
C ARG A 214 -1.56 -8.24 -18.24
N THR A 215 -0.49 -8.99 -18.47
CA THR A 215 -0.46 -10.46 -18.36
C THR A 215 -0.57 -10.96 -16.93
N GLN A 216 -0.34 -10.08 -15.94
CA GLN A 216 -0.48 -10.35 -14.51
C GLN A 216 -1.79 -9.76 -13.94
N VAL A 217 -2.66 -9.21 -14.79
CA VAL A 217 -3.92 -8.59 -14.39
C VAL A 217 -5.08 -9.43 -14.89
N LEU A 218 -6.00 -9.72 -13.97
CA LEU A 218 -7.28 -10.37 -14.24
C LEU A 218 -8.39 -9.45 -13.76
N VAL A 219 -9.29 -9.09 -14.67
CA VAL A 219 -10.45 -8.22 -14.39
C VAL A 219 -11.66 -9.12 -14.19
N PHE A 220 -12.29 -8.97 -13.04
CA PHE A 220 -13.53 -9.65 -12.68
C PHE A 220 -14.69 -8.72 -13.00
N LYS A 221 -15.62 -9.17 -13.85
CA LYS A 221 -16.82 -8.41 -14.22
C LYS A 221 -18.07 -9.21 -13.88
N GLY A 222 -18.96 -8.60 -13.10
CA GLY A 222 -20.32 -9.12 -12.91
C GLY A 222 -21.15 -8.87 -14.16
N ASP A 223 -21.87 -9.87 -14.64
CA ASP A 223 -23.01 -9.63 -15.51
C ASP A 223 -24.25 -9.29 -14.67
N GLY A 224 -25.24 -8.63 -15.28
CA GLY A 224 -26.50 -8.28 -14.62
C GLY A 224 -27.30 -9.49 -14.12
N ASP A 225 -26.90 -10.71 -14.49
CA ASP A 225 -27.52 -11.98 -14.09
C ASP A 225 -26.77 -12.67 -12.92
N GLY A 226 -25.79 -12.00 -12.32
CA GLY A 226 -25.06 -12.48 -11.14
C GLY A 226 -23.95 -13.50 -11.44
N ARG A 227 -23.56 -13.69 -12.70
CA ARG A 227 -22.37 -14.46 -13.07
C ARG A 227 -21.17 -13.53 -13.14
N VAL A 228 -19.99 -14.10 -12.91
CA VAL A 228 -18.73 -13.38 -12.98
C VAL A 228 -17.91 -13.91 -14.14
N SER A 229 -17.54 -13.01 -15.05
CA SER A 229 -16.59 -13.28 -16.12
C SER A 229 -15.20 -12.78 -15.72
N ILE A 230 -14.16 -13.52 -16.15
CA ILE A 230 -12.77 -13.16 -15.91
C ILE A 230 -12.11 -12.89 -17.26
N GLN A 231 -11.50 -11.71 -17.40
CA GLN A 231 -10.83 -11.32 -18.63
C GLN A 231 -9.51 -10.60 -18.35
N ASN A 232 -8.54 -10.74 -19.25
CA ASN A 232 -7.36 -9.88 -19.23
C ASN A 232 -7.68 -8.51 -19.84
N PRO A 233 -7.09 -7.42 -19.33
CA PRO A 233 -7.29 -6.10 -19.92
C PRO A 233 -6.66 -6.04 -21.33
N ARG A 234 -7.37 -5.41 -22.27
CA ARG A 234 -6.87 -5.22 -23.65
C ARG A 234 -5.73 -4.19 -23.68
N LEU A 235 -5.89 -3.14 -22.87
CA LEU A 235 -4.89 -2.10 -22.58
C LEU A 235 -3.57 -2.71 -22.06
N LYS A 236 -2.44 -2.15 -22.48
CA LYS A 236 -1.15 -2.40 -21.81
C LYS A 236 -1.14 -1.59 -20.50
N THR A 237 -1.19 -2.26 -19.36
CA THR A 237 -1.36 -1.59 -18.05
C THR A 237 -0.07 -0.98 -17.51
N PHE A 238 1.09 -1.62 -17.72
CA PHE A 238 2.35 -1.17 -17.14
C PHE A 238 2.73 0.24 -17.63
N GLY A 239 2.78 1.19 -16.69
CA GLY A 239 3.07 2.60 -16.96
C GLY A 239 1.94 3.38 -17.64
N ALA A 240 0.77 2.78 -17.89
CA ALA A 240 -0.35 3.46 -18.52
C ALA A 240 -0.90 4.62 -17.68
N ASP A 241 -1.61 5.53 -18.36
CA ASP A 241 -2.34 6.60 -17.70
C ASP A 241 -3.45 6.04 -16.78
N VAL A 242 -3.62 6.67 -15.62
CA VAL A 242 -4.56 6.20 -14.58
C VAL A 242 -6.00 6.35 -15.05
N GLY A 243 -6.35 7.44 -15.74
CA GLY A 243 -7.70 7.62 -16.29
C GLY A 243 -8.04 6.56 -17.32
N THR A 244 -7.08 6.23 -18.18
CA THR A 244 -7.20 5.13 -19.15
C THR A 244 -7.43 3.78 -18.47
N ILE A 245 -6.72 3.49 -17.36
CA ILE A 245 -6.95 2.28 -16.58
C ILE A 245 -8.35 2.29 -15.95
N SER A 246 -8.76 3.39 -15.30
CA SER A 246 -10.13 3.54 -14.74
C SER A 246 -11.18 3.19 -15.77
N TYR A 247 -11.08 3.79 -16.95
CA TYR A 247 -12.05 3.60 -18.02
C TYR A 247 -12.09 2.16 -18.56
N PHE A 248 -10.93 1.56 -18.89
CA PHE A 248 -10.90 0.25 -19.56
C PHE A 248 -10.90 -0.96 -18.62
N VAL A 249 -10.49 -0.80 -17.36
CA VAL A 249 -10.36 -1.89 -16.38
C VAL A 249 -11.51 -1.87 -15.40
N PHE A 250 -11.82 -0.71 -14.83
CA PHE A 250 -12.85 -0.58 -13.82
C PHE A 250 -14.20 -0.19 -14.40
N GLU A 251 -14.25 0.19 -15.69
CA GLU A 251 -15.45 0.71 -16.32
C GLU A 251 -16.08 1.78 -15.43
N ASP A 252 -15.24 2.67 -14.86
CA ASP A 252 -15.72 3.93 -14.34
C ASP A 252 -16.38 4.62 -15.53
N GLU A 253 -17.68 4.41 -15.64
CA GLU A 253 -18.44 5.10 -16.64
C GLU A 253 -18.28 6.59 -16.30
N ILE A 254 -18.01 7.38 -17.33
CA ILE A 254 -18.00 8.85 -17.24
C ILE A 254 -19.34 9.37 -16.64
N THR A 255 -20.36 8.50 -16.54
CA THR A 255 -21.64 8.67 -15.85
C THR A 255 -21.52 8.41 -14.35
N ASN A 256 -21.08 9.43 -13.63
CA ASN A 256 -21.45 9.57 -12.23
C ASN A 256 -22.96 9.91 -12.17
N GLY A 257 -23.67 9.54 -11.11
CA GLY A 257 -25.11 9.86 -10.98
C GLY A 257 -25.45 11.35 -11.12
N LEU A 258 -24.49 12.24 -10.82
CA LEU A 258 -24.64 13.68 -11.06
C LEU A 258 -24.73 14.06 -12.54
N VAL A 259 -24.04 13.33 -13.44
CA VAL A 259 -24.13 13.57 -14.89
C VAL A 259 -25.49 13.13 -15.41
N GLU A 260 -26.07 12.07 -14.84
CA GLU A 260 -27.45 11.66 -15.12
C GLU A 260 -28.47 12.67 -14.58
N ASP A 261 -28.30 13.16 -13.34
CA ASP A 261 -29.14 14.22 -12.79
C ASP A 261 -29.10 15.50 -13.63
N ILE A 262 -27.93 15.83 -14.19
CA ILE A 262 -27.77 16.94 -15.13
C ILE A 262 -28.54 16.67 -16.43
N LEU A 263 -28.42 15.46 -16.99
CA LEU A 263 -29.19 15.04 -18.18
C LEU A 263 -30.69 15.19 -17.95
N ASP A 264 -31.21 14.76 -16.81
CA ASP A 264 -32.63 14.85 -16.47
C ASP A 264 -33.14 16.30 -16.34
N ARG A 265 -32.23 17.24 -16.03
CA ARG A 265 -32.55 18.67 -15.93
C ARG A 265 -32.47 19.41 -17.28
N PHE A 266 -31.94 18.80 -18.33
CA PHE A 266 -31.84 19.47 -19.62
C PHE A 266 -33.23 19.79 -20.19
N PRO A 267 -33.48 21.03 -20.61
CA PRO A 267 -34.76 21.41 -21.18
C PRO A 267 -35.01 20.69 -22.51
N GLN A 268 -36.28 20.35 -22.75
CA GLN A 268 -36.70 19.71 -23.99
C GLN A 268 -36.55 20.65 -25.20
N ASN A 269 -36.64 21.97 -25.00
CA ASN A 269 -36.43 22.97 -26.04
C ASN A 269 -34.94 22.98 -26.51
N PRO A 270 -34.66 22.75 -27.81
CA PRO A 270 -33.30 22.74 -28.37
C PRO A 270 -32.48 24.01 -28.09
N GLU A 271 -33.08 25.20 -28.15
CA GLU A 271 -32.37 26.47 -27.95
C GLU A 271 -31.91 26.62 -26.50
N ALA A 272 -32.81 26.35 -25.56
CA ALA A 272 -32.51 26.38 -24.13
C ALA A 272 -31.49 25.28 -23.76
N ARG A 273 -31.56 24.13 -24.44
CA ARG A 273 -30.63 23.01 -24.27
C ARG A 273 -29.21 23.39 -24.71
N ASN A 274 -29.07 23.99 -25.89
CA ASN A 274 -27.79 24.45 -26.41
C ASN A 274 -27.20 25.58 -25.56
N SER A 275 -28.03 26.51 -25.07
CA SER A 275 -27.57 27.57 -24.17
C SER A 275 -27.02 27.02 -22.85
N LEU A 276 -27.73 26.05 -22.23
CA LEU A 276 -27.27 25.42 -20.99
C LEU A 276 -25.99 24.59 -21.24
N LEU A 277 -25.89 23.92 -22.38
CA LEU A 277 -24.69 23.16 -22.73
C LEU A 277 -23.46 24.08 -22.88
N ARG A 278 -23.62 25.23 -23.54
CA ARG A 278 -22.56 26.27 -23.65
C ARG A 278 -22.18 26.88 -22.31
N GLU A 279 -23.14 27.07 -21.40
CA GLU A 279 -22.85 27.55 -20.04
C GLU A 279 -22.01 26.52 -19.25
N LEU A 280 -22.29 25.23 -19.45
CA LEU A 280 -21.57 24.14 -18.77
C LEU A 280 -20.23 23.78 -19.42
N GLU A 281 -19.95 24.24 -20.65
CA GLU A 281 -18.70 23.95 -21.37
C GLU A 281 -17.45 24.42 -20.63
N SER A 282 -17.52 25.51 -19.87
CA SER A 282 -16.38 25.99 -19.10
C SER A 282 -16.08 25.17 -17.83
N GLU A 283 -17.05 24.39 -17.35
CA GLU A 283 -16.98 23.66 -16.08
C GLU A 283 -16.82 22.15 -16.26
N LEU A 284 -17.26 21.60 -17.39
CA LEU A 284 -17.26 20.16 -17.65
C LEU A 284 -16.02 19.69 -18.42
N SER A 285 -15.58 18.46 -18.15
CA SER A 285 -14.51 17.84 -18.93
C SER A 285 -14.99 17.54 -20.35
N ALA A 286 -14.05 17.49 -21.30
CA ALA A 286 -14.33 17.15 -22.69
C ALA A 286 -15.09 15.81 -22.82
N ASP A 287 -14.74 14.82 -21.99
CA ASP A 287 -15.38 13.50 -21.99
C ASP A 287 -16.86 13.57 -21.58
N VAL A 288 -17.19 14.35 -20.55
CA VAL A 288 -18.58 14.57 -20.11
C VAL A 288 -19.35 15.36 -21.15
N LEU A 289 -18.76 16.39 -21.75
CA LEU A 289 -19.39 17.17 -22.81
C LEU A 289 -19.72 16.32 -24.04
N MET A 290 -18.76 15.51 -24.49
CA MET A 290 -18.99 14.56 -25.59
C MET A 290 -20.10 13.57 -25.26
N TYR A 291 -20.13 13.08 -24.01
CA TYR A 291 -21.18 12.19 -23.54
C TYR A 291 -22.56 12.87 -23.57
N LEU A 292 -22.68 14.09 -23.03
CA LEU A 292 -23.92 14.87 -23.00
C LEU A 292 -24.40 15.20 -24.41
N ARG A 293 -23.54 15.73 -25.29
CA ARG A 293 -23.87 16.05 -26.69
C ARG A 293 -24.43 14.84 -27.43
N ARG A 294 -23.79 13.67 -27.27
CA ARG A 294 -24.26 12.41 -27.86
C ARG A 294 -25.62 11.96 -27.32
N LYS A 295 -25.88 12.09 -26.01
CA LYS A 295 -27.17 11.71 -25.40
C LYS A 295 -28.29 12.69 -25.78
N LEU A 296 -27.95 13.96 -25.97
CA LEU A 296 -28.86 15.04 -26.28
C LEU A 296 -29.10 15.25 -27.79
N ASN A 297 -28.43 14.48 -28.66
CA ASN A 297 -28.44 14.61 -30.12
C ASN A 297 -28.14 16.04 -30.61
N VAL A 298 -27.15 16.69 -30.01
CA VAL A 298 -26.70 18.03 -30.43
C VAL A 298 -25.55 17.85 -31.41
N GLU A 299 -25.74 18.24 -32.68
CA GLU A 299 -24.68 18.29 -33.69
C GLU A 299 -23.78 19.52 -33.49
N GLU A 300 -22.51 19.43 -33.88
CA GLU A 300 -21.62 20.59 -33.91
C GLU A 300 -22.16 21.60 -34.93
N ASP A 301 -22.51 22.80 -34.48
CA ASP A 301 -22.48 23.96 -35.37
C ASP A 301 -21.02 24.09 -35.82
N ASN A 302 -20.71 23.57 -37.02
CA ASN A 302 -19.49 23.92 -37.72
C ASN A 302 -19.52 25.45 -37.91
N GLU A 303 -18.81 26.18 -37.06
CA GLU A 303 -18.49 27.58 -37.32
C GLU A 303 -17.50 27.64 -38.49
N GLU A 304 -18.02 27.44 -39.71
CA GLU A 304 -17.46 28.05 -40.92
C GLU A 304 -18.01 29.48 -41.01
N ASN A 305 -17.22 30.44 -40.52
CA ASN A 305 -16.80 31.69 -41.20
C ASN A 305 -16.17 32.69 -40.23
#